data_AF-A0A177EEW1-F1
#
_entry.id   AF-A0A177EEW1-F1
#
_cell.length_a   1.000
_cell.length_b   1.000
_cell.length_c   1.000
_cell.angle_alpha   90.00
_cell.angle_beta   90.00
_cell.angle_gamma   90.00
#
_symmetry.space_group_name_H-M   'P 1'
#
loop_
_entity.id
_entity.type
_entity.pdbx_description
1 polymer ?
#
loop_
_entity_poly.entity_id
_entity_poly.type
_entity_poly.pdbx_seq_one_letter_code
_entity_poly.pdbx_strand_id
1 'polypeptide(L)'
;MIIPTQEIKKVHEFIFTNGCIVVEDKSTLENHPMIDVTNHKVMKIVKSMNSKGLFDREFIWKHAYYTLNHTGIQWLRNKLYLGAEEYPATHSAMPLESEKEVAAEEATMFRRG
;
A
#
# COMPACT_ATOMS: atom_id res chain seq x y z
N MET A 1 4.73 16.31 -14.13
CA MET A 1 3.39 16.84 -13.81
C MET A 1 3.50 17.58 -12.49
N ILE A 2 2.97 18.79 -12.44
CA ILE A 2 2.89 19.56 -11.19
C ILE A 2 1.56 19.17 -10.53
N ILE A 3 1.63 18.69 -9.29
CA ILE A 3 0.46 18.31 -8.48
C ILE A 3 0.60 19.06 -7.16
N PRO A 4 -0.46 19.75 -6.68
CA PRO A 4 -0.39 20.44 -5.40
C PRO A 4 -0.15 19.47 -4.25
N THR A 5 0.70 19.87 -3.30
CA THR A 5 1.14 19.04 -2.18
C THR A 5 -0.03 18.51 -1.33
N GLN A 6 -1.14 19.25 -1.27
CA GLN A 6 -2.34 18.86 -0.52
C GLN A 6 -3.02 17.61 -1.12
N GLU A 7 -3.20 17.56 -2.44
CA GLU A 7 -3.78 16.38 -3.12
C GLU A 7 -2.85 15.18 -3.01
N ILE A 8 -1.54 15.41 -3.12
CA ILE A 8 -0.54 14.38 -2.89
C ILE A 8 -0.71 13.80 -1.48
N LYS A 9 -0.79 14.65 -0.45
CA LYS A 9 -0.93 14.21 0.94
C LYS A 9 -2.20 13.39 1.15
N LYS A 10 -3.35 13.87 0.64
CA LYS A 10 -4.64 13.15 0.68
C LYS A 10 -4.54 11.72 0.12
N VAL A 11 -3.88 11.56 -1.04
CA VAL A 11 -3.70 10.25 -1.67
C VAL A 11 -2.81 9.34 -0.80
N HIS A 12 -1.72 9.87 -0.24
CA HIS A 12 -0.86 9.09 0.65
C HIS A 12 -1.57 8.68 1.95
N GLU A 13 -2.37 9.56 2.56
CA GLU A 13 -3.19 9.27 3.74
C GLU A 13 -4.23 8.18 3.45
N PHE A 14 -4.89 8.26 2.30
CA PHE A 14 -5.85 7.23 1.85
C PHE A 14 -5.18 5.86 1.67
N ILE A 15 -4.04 5.83 0.98
CA ILE A 15 -3.26 4.60 0.75
C ILE A 15 -2.78 4.02 2.08
N PHE A 16 -2.29 4.86 2.98
CA PHE A 16 -1.81 4.41 4.29
C PHE A 16 -2.93 3.85 5.16
N THR A 17 -4.15 4.40 5.07
CA THR A 17 -5.29 3.88 5.83
C THR A 17 -5.74 2.51 5.31
N ASN A 18 -5.88 2.36 3.99
CA ASN A 18 -6.43 1.15 3.37
C ASN A 18 -5.39 0.06 3.09
N GLY A 19 -4.12 0.42 2.89
CA GLY A 19 -3.03 -0.48 2.51
C GLY A 19 -3.02 -0.90 1.04
N CYS A 20 -4.05 -0.56 0.26
CA CYS A 20 -4.14 -0.82 -1.17
C CYS A 20 -4.88 0.31 -1.91
N ILE A 21 -4.70 0.39 -3.23
CA ILE A 21 -5.46 1.28 -4.09
C ILE A 21 -5.68 0.66 -5.47
N VAL A 22 -6.86 0.86 -6.03
CA VAL A 22 -7.22 0.42 -7.39
C VAL A 22 -7.45 1.65 -8.25
N VAL A 23 -6.78 1.74 -9.39
CA VAL A 23 -6.89 2.87 -10.31
C VAL A 23 -7.34 2.37 -11.67
N GLU A 24 -8.44 2.90 -12.19
CA GLU A 24 -8.87 2.62 -13.56
C GLU A 24 -8.02 3.42 -14.57
N ASP A 25 -7.60 2.77 -15.66
CA ASP A 25 -6.85 3.34 -16.78
C ASP A 25 -7.76 4.19 -17.70
N LYS A 26 -8.51 5.10 -17.10
CA LYS A 26 -9.36 6.09 -17.79
C LYS A 26 -8.99 7.47 -17.31
N SER A 27 -8.19 8.17 -18.13
CA SER A 27 -7.78 9.54 -17.83
C SER A 27 -8.90 10.58 -17.96
N THR A 28 -10.04 10.22 -18.56
CA THR A 28 -11.21 11.09 -18.74
C THR A 28 -12.13 11.13 -17.52
N LEU A 29 -11.90 10.27 -16.53
CA LEU A 29 -12.66 10.31 -15.27
C LEU A 29 -12.27 11.58 -14.50
N GLU A 30 -13.27 12.41 -14.19
CA GLU A 30 -13.06 13.69 -13.51
C GLU A 30 -12.46 13.51 -12.12
N ASN A 31 -12.96 12.53 -11.35
CA ASN A 31 -12.52 12.21 -9.99
C ASN A 31 -12.40 10.69 -9.76
N HIS A 32 -11.50 10.30 -8.85
CA HIS A 32 -11.42 8.92 -8.38
C HIS A 32 -12.61 8.59 -7.45
N PRO A 33 -13.22 7.40 -7.52
CA PRO A 33 -14.46 7.10 -6.78
C PRO A 33 -14.35 7.20 -5.25
N MET A 34 -13.16 6.95 -4.69
CA MET A 34 -12.94 6.97 -3.23
C MET A 34 -12.16 8.19 -2.75
N ILE A 35 -11.60 8.99 -3.67
CA ILE A 35 -10.70 10.10 -3.33
C ILE A 35 -11.16 11.32 -4.11
N ASP A 36 -11.37 12.43 -3.41
CA ASP A 36 -11.70 13.73 -4.00
C ASP A 36 -10.48 14.38 -4.69
N VAL A 37 -9.90 13.65 -5.64
CA VAL A 37 -8.75 14.03 -6.47
C VAL A 37 -8.98 13.44 -7.87
N THR A 38 -8.59 14.19 -8.90
CA THR A 38 -8.68 13.76 -10.29
C THR A 38 -7.95 12.44 -10.56
N ASN A 39 -8.60 11.51 -11.26
CA ASN A 39 -8.06 10.16 -11.50
C ASN A 39 -6.68 10.21 -12.18
N HIS A 40 -6.48 11.13 -13.13
CA HIS A 40 -5.20 11.32 -13.81
C HIS A 40 -4.05 11.66 -12.84
N LYS A 41 -4.33 12.48 -11.81
CA LYS A 41 -3.34 12.84 -10.79
C LYS A 41 -3.01 11.64 -9.90
N VAL A 42 -4.03 10.91 -9.44
CA VAL A 42 -3.86 9.67 -8.67
C VAL A 42 -2.98 8.68 -9.45
N MET A 43 -3.28 8.46 -10.73
CA MET A 43 -2.48 7.59 -11.59
C MET A 43 -1.01 8.01 -11.68
N LYS A 44 -0.70 9.31 -11.78
CA LYS A 44 0.70 9.77 -11.80
C LYS A 44 1.38 9.62 -10.44
N ILE A 45 0.67 9.90 -9.34
CA ILE A 45 1.21 9.75 -7.98
C ILE A 45 1.59 8.28 -7.75
N VAL A 46 0.64 7.36 -7.95
CA VAL A 46 0.87 5.94 -7.70
C VAL A 46 1.91 5.36 -8.66
N LYS A 47 1.94 5.79 -9.92
CA LYS A 47 3.01 5.43 -10.86
C LYS A 47 4.40 5.87 -10.36
N SER A 48 4.52 7.06 -9.79
CA SER A 48 5.79 7.56 -9.24
C SER A 48 6.24 6.84 -7.97
N MET A 49 5.30 6.35 -7.18
CA MET A 49 5.58 5.52 -6.00
C MET A 49 5.99 4.11 -6.43
N ASN A 50 5.32 3.54 -7.42
CA ASN A 50 5.64 2.23 -7.98
C ASN A 50 7.05 2.19 -8.59
N SER A 51 7.48 3.26 -9.29
CA SER A 51 8.86 3.33 -9.82
C SER A 51 9.94 3.33 -8.74
N LYS A 52 9.59 3.58 -7.48
CA LYS A 52 10.49 3.53 -6.33
C LYS A 52 10.46 2.15 -5.62
N GLY A 53 9.68 1.20 -6.12
CA GLY A 53 9.54 -0.14 -5.50
C GLY A 53 8.72 -0.14 -4.22
N LEU A 54 7.83 0.83 -4.01
CA LEU A 54 7.01 0.93 -2.80
C LEU A 54 5.71 0.10 -2.87
N PHE A 55 5.35 -0.37 -4.07
CA PHE A 55 4.13 -1.11 -4.34
C PHE A 55 4.46 -2.35 -5.16
N ASP A 56 3.69 -3.41 -4.91
CA ASP A 56 3.47 -4.48 -5.86
C ASP A 56 2.26 -4.10 -6.74
N ARG A 57 2.48 -4.14 -8.06
CA ARG A 57 1.50 -3.69 -9.06
C ARG A 57 1.08 -4.86 -9.94
N GLU A 58 -0.23 -5.07 -10.02
CA GLU A 58 -0.85 -5.95 -11.01
C GLU A 58 -1.78 -5.13 -11.91
N PHE A 59 -1.75 -5.42 -13.22
CA PHE A 59 -2.62 -4.75 -14.18
C PHE A 59 -3.53 -5.77 -14.84
N ILE A 60 -4.82 -5.64 -14.58
CA ILE A 60 -5.84 -6.56 -15.08
C ILE A 60 -6.90 -5.74 -15.81
N TRP A 61 -7.07 -6.07 -17.08
CA TRP A 61 -8.00 -5.41 -18.00
C TRP A 61 -7.68 -3.91 -18.13
N LYS A 62 -8.42 -3.06 -17.43
CA LYS A 62 -8.20 -1.61 -17.38
C LYS A 62 -8.05 -1.10 -15.96
N HIS A 63 -7.70 -1.97 -15.02
CA HIS A 63 -7.52 -1.63 -13.61
C HIS A 63 -6.11 -1.99 -13.17
N ALA A 64 -5.45 -1.00 -12.56
CA ALA A 64 -4.16 -1.18 -11.90
C ALA A 64 -4.41 -1.34 -10.40
N TYR A 65 -4.08 -2.52 -9.89
CA TYR A 65 -4.13 -2.87 -8.48
C TYR A 65 -2.75 -2.61 -7.89
N TYR A 66 -2.72 -1.86 -6.79
CA TYR A 66 -1.50 -1.53 -6.08
C TYR A 66 -1.64 -1.97 -4.64
N THR A 67 -0.75 -2.86 -4.22
CA THR A 67 -0.65 -3.39 -2.86
C THR A 67 0.61 -2.85 -2.22
N LEU A 68 0.48 -2.28 -1.03
CA LEU A 68 1.58 -1.59 -0.35
C LEU A 68 2.57 -2.60 0.25
N ASN A 69 3.86 -2.45 -0.06
CA ASN A 69 4.91 -3.33 0.46
C ASN A 69 5.43 -2.83 1.81
N HIS A 70 6.17 -3.67 2.55
CA HIS A 70 6.76 -3.28 3.83
C HIS A 70 7.63 -2.00 3.73
N THR A 71 8.45 -1.89 2.68
CA THR A 71 9.24 -0.69 2.39
C THR A 71 8.35 0.53 2.09
N GLY A 72 7.22 0.31 1.41
CA GLY A 72 6.21 1.34 1.13
C GLY A 72 5.60 1.91 2.41
N ILE A 73 5.29 1.06 3.39
CA ILE A 73 4.77 1.46 4.70
C ILE A 73 5.78 2.33 5.44
N GLN A 74 7.04 1.89 5.53
CA GLN A 74 8.10 2.66 6.18
C GLN A 74 8.32 4.03 5.50
N TRP A 75 8.28 4.05 4.16
CA TRP A 75 8.41 5.29 3.40
C TRP A 75 7.25 6.25 3.67
N LEU A 76 6.01 5.75 3.70
CA LEU A 76 4.81 6.54 4.01
C LEU A 76 4.84 7.11 5.42
N ARG A 77 5.29 6.33 6.42
CA ARG A 77 5.46 6.81 7.80
C ARG A 77 6.39 8.02 7.87
N ASN A 78 7.55 7.91 7.25
CA ASN A 78 8.51 9.03 7.18
C ASN A 78 7.96 10.23 6.42
N LYS A 79 7.12 10.00 5.40
CA LYS A 79 6.58 11.06 4.55
C LYS A 79 5.43 11.84 5.20
N LEU A 80 4.59 11.15 5.97
CA LEU A 80 3.43 11.71 6.66
C LEU A 80 3.75 12.15 8.09
N TYR A 81 4.94 11.84 8.60
CA TYR A 81 5.38 12.11 9.97
C TYR A 81 4.44 11.49 11.02
N LEU A 82 3.96 10.26 10.74
CA LEU A 82 3.07 9.51 11.63
C LEU A 82 3.87 8.77 12.70
N GLY A 83 3.26 8.56 13.87
CA GLY A 83 3.86 7.79 14.97
C GLY A 83 4.06 6.31 14.61
N ALA A 84 4.98 5.63 15.31
CA ALA A 84 5.38 4.24 15.01
C ALA A 84 4.24 3.21 15.16
N GLU A 85 3.14 3.58 15.82
CA GLU A 85 2.05 2.69 16.20
C GLU A 85 0.95 2.60 15.14
N GLU A 86 0.87 3.53 14.18
CA GLU A 86 -0.16 3.48 13.15
C GLU A 86 0.22 2.47 12.05
N TYR A 87 -0.68 1.53 11.79
CA TYR A 87 -0.55 0.52 10.74
C TYR A 87 -1.73 0.65 9.77
N PRO A 88 -1.52 0.37 8.47
CA PRO A 88 -2.62 0.23 7.53
C PRO A 88 -3.56 -0.89 7.99
N ALA A 89 -4.84 -0.77 7.66
CA ALA A 89 -5.88 -1.74 8.05
C ALA A 89 -5.53 -3.20 7.67
N THR A 90 -4.70 -3.40 6.65
CA THR A 90 -4.22 -4.71 6.20
C THR A 90 -3.28 -5.42 7.19
N HIS A 91 -2.65 -4.69 8.12
CA HIS A 91 -1.73 -5.24 9.14
C HIS A 91 -2.32 -5.26 10.55
N SER A 92 -3.53 -4.76 10.74
CA SER A 92 -4.22 -4.79 12.02
C SER A 92 -4.86 -6.16 12.25
N ALA A 93 -4.18 -6.99 13.06
CA ALA A 93 -4.71 -8.17 13.74
C ALA A 93 -5.13 -9.38 12.88
N MET A 94 -4.15 -10.18 12.44
CA MET A 94 -4.11 -11.62 12.74
C MET A 94 -2.75 -12.20 12.36
N PRO A 95 -1.94 -12.69 13.32
CA PRO A 95 -0.85 -13.59 13.00
C PRO A 95 -1.47 -14.94 12.62
N LEU A 96 -1.55 -15.25 11.32
CA LEU A 96 -2.14 -16.53 10.87
C LEU A 96 -1.12 -17.57 10.41
N GLU A 97 0.16 -17.23 10.21
CA GLU A 97 1.16 -18.20 9.73
C GLU A 97 2.57 -18.11 10.33
N SER A 98 3.06 -16.94 10.78
CA SER A 98 4.43 -16.86 11.33
C SER A 98 4.63 -17.60 12.65
N GLU A 99 3.56 -17.87 13.41
CA GLU A 99 3.61 -18.68 14.64
C GLU A 99 3.57 -20.18 14.36
N LYS A 100 3.12 -20.61 13.17
CA LYS A 100 3.02 -22.02 12.78
C LYS A 100 4.35 -22.56 12.22
N GLU A 101 5.14 -21.73 11.55
CA GLU A 101 6.47 -22.15 11.07
C GLU A 101 7.49 -22.27 12.22
N VAL A 102 7.49 -21.34 13.17
CA VAL A 102 8.39 -21.41 14.33
C VAL A 102 8.05 -22.61 15.23
N ALA A 103 6.75 -22.86 15.48
CA ALA A 103 6.31 -24.03 16.25
C ALA A 103 6.56 -25.38 15.53
N ALA A 104 6.50 -25.40 14.20
CA ALA A 104 6.84 -26.59 13.41
C ALA A 104 8.35 -26.86 13.42
N GLU A 105 9.18 -25.82 13.35
CA GLU A 105 10.64 -25.96 13.40
C GLU A 105 11.12 -26.43 14.79
N GLU A 106 10.56 -25.86 15.88
CA GLU A 106 10.87 -26.27 17.25
C GLU A 106 10.41 -27.70 17.57
N ALA A 107 9.23 -28.11 17.09
CA ALA A 107 8.72 -29.47 17.26
C ALA A 107 9.53 -30.52 16.46
N THR A 108 10.16 -30.10 15.35
CA THR A 108 11.02 -30.97 14.54
C THR A 108 12.43 -31.08 15.12
N MET A 109 12.91 -30.01 15.78
CA MET A 109 14.20 -29.97 16.48
C MET A 109 14.18 -30.84 17.75
N PHE A 110 13.04 -30.87 18.49
CA PHE A 110 12.89 -31.69 19.71
C PHE A 110 12.68 -33.19 19.47
N ARG A 111 12.37 -33.61 18.24
CA ARG A 111 12.23 -35.03 17.85
C ARG A 111 13.52 -35.67 17.32
N ARG A 112 14.58 -34.88 17.13
CA ARG A 112 15.89 -35.34 16.63
C ARG A 112 16.95 -35.49 17.74
N GLY A 113 16.55 -35.41 19.01
CA GLY A 113 17.39 -35.68 20.19
C GLY A 113 17.13 -37.05 20.79
#